data_AF-A0A9E2WX35-F1
#
_entry.id   AF-A0A9E2WX35-F1
#
_cell.length_a   1.000
_cell.length_b   1.000
_cell.length_c   1.000
_cell.angle_alpha   90.00
_cell.angle_beta   90.00
_cell.angle_gamma   90.00
#
_symmetry.space_group_name_H-M   'P 1'
#
loop_
_entity.id
_entity.type
_entity.pdbx_description
1 polymer ?
#
loop_
_entity_poly.entity_id
_entity_poly.type
_entity_poly.pdbx_seq_one_letter_code
_entity_poly.pdbx_strand_id
1 'polypeptide(L)'
;MPRLSGARWLWGPAGAMLAAAAVVGVVFFRSGSVPAACAASSPPSVQVRFLLVGDADDPAVRGWQSAFALEGVPYERVGAGAIPRLRLVAPDGTAEFAATVVANSVTLTKKEDARLSTYEQRFGLRRIVAIATASSGPVHVPVDETPLSGRTGQLTAAGKALFAYLRGPVPIDGATGRPQTLGPGATSLVSLDGKSLLTEWRRTDGVEELLMGVRTSPHLVHELLLAPGMIAWALRGAVPGSWQPYFDVEVDDILLPSFTWIEATKSSGYASGVLNPTTLGEFTVRMTPADLAAAAAWERRQHFTL
;
A
#
# COMPACT_ATOMS: atom_id res chain seq x y z
N MET A 1 -6.56 32.33 -45.44
CA MET A 1 -5.17 32.17 -45.90
C MET A 1 -4.39 31.42 -44.84
N PRO A 2 -4.08 30.13 -45.01
CA PRO A 2 -3.38 29.34 -44.00
C PRO A 2 -1.87 29.41 -44.22
N ARG A 3 -1.08 29.47 -43.14
CA ARG A 3 0.37 29.20 -43.16
C ARG A 3 0.65 27.96 -42.34
N LEU A 4 1.11 26.94 -43.06
CA LEU A 4 1.72 25.70 -42.58
C LEU A 4 3.20 25.96 -42.21
N SER A 5 3.71 25.26 -41.20
CA SER A 5 5.13 24.91 -40.97
C SER A 5 5.24 24.18 -39.62
N GLY A 6 5.85 23.01 -39.44
CA GLY A 6 6.60 22.14 -40.35
C GLY A 6 7.24 21.02 -39.53
N ALA A 7 6.87 19.77 -39.78
CA ALA A 7 7.55 18.58 -39.30
C ALA A 7 8.68 18.22 -40.28
N ARG A 8 9.90 17.94 -39.80
CA ARG A 8 10.99 17.41 -40.61
C ARG A 8 11.31 15.99 -40.17
N TRP A 9 10.86 15.04 -41.00
CA TRP A 9 11.43 13.70 -41.10
C TRP A 9 12.64 13.78 -42.05
N LEU A 10 13.75 13.12 -41.69
CA LEU A 10 14.88 12.88 -42.57
C LEU A 10 15.19 11.38 -42.59
N TRP A 11 15.24 10.82 -43.80
CA TRP A 11 15.74 9.47 -44.11
C TRP A 11 17.03 9.59 -44.94
N GLY A 12 18.03 8.77 -44.57
CA GLY A 12 19.07 8.15 -45.42
C GLY A 12 20.33 8.97 -45.78
N PRO A 13 21.41 8.33 -46.28
CA PRO A 13 21.59 6.91 -46.62
C PRO A 13 22.92 6.22 -46.19
N ALA A 14 22.92 4.89 -46.31
CA ALA A 14 23.96 3.91 -46.70
C ALA A 14 25.45 4.02 -46.25
N GLY A 15 25.95 2.90 -45.70
CA GLY A 15 27.20 2.27 -46.16
C GLY A 15 28.33 2.09 -45.14
N ALA A 16 28.51 0.85 -44.64
CA ALA A 16 29.81 0.16 -44.50
C ALA A 16 29.62 -1.24 -43.89
N MET A 17 29.71 -2.27 -44.74
CA MET A 17 29.92 -3.67 -44.32
C MET A 17 31.38 -3.85 -43.88
N LEU A 18 31.60 -4.43 -42.70
CA LEU A 18 32.90 -4.96 -42.28
C LEU A 18 32.75 -6.47 -42.10
N ALA A 19 33.42 -7.22 -42.98
CA ALA A 19 33.53 -8.66 -42.96
C ALA A 19 34.49 -9.09 -41.84
N ALA A 20 34.09 -10.07 -41.02
CA ALA A 20 35.00 -10.80 -40.14
C ALA A 20 34.83 -12.30 -40.39
N ALA A 21 35.96 -12.95 -40.69
CA ALA A 21 36.09 -14.32 -41.15
C ALA A 21 35.66 -15.35 -40.09
N ALA A 22 34.92 -16.38 -40.53
CA ALA A 22 34.60 -17.55 -39.74
C ALA A 22 35.79 -18.53 -39.75
N VAL A 23 36.39 -18.77 -38.58
CA VAL A 23 37.27 -19.92 -38.34
C VAL A 23 36.41 -21.05 -37.79
N VAL A 24 36.16 -22.07 -38.61
CA VAL A 24 35.49 -23.31 -38.17
C VAL A 24 36.54 -24.18 -37.47
N GLY A 25 36.57 -24.11 -36.14
CA GLY A 25 37.26 -25.08 -35.30
C GLY A 25 36.35 -26.26 -35.00
N VAL A 26 36.59 -27.41 -35.63
CA VAL A 26 35.94 -28.68 -35.28
C VAL A 26 36.49 -29.14 -33.92
N VAL A 27 35.74 -28.90 -32.85
CA VAL A 27 36.00 -29.50 -31.53
C VAL A 27 35.20 -30.80 -31.47
N PHE A 28 35.91 -31.93 -31.44
CA PHE A 28 35.33 -33.23 -31.10
C PHE A 28 34.87 -33.21 -29.63
N PHE A 29 33.59 -32.96 -29.39
CA PHE A 29 32.99 -33.26 -28.10
C PHE A 29 32.80 -34.77 -27.98
N ARG A 30 33.63 -35.39 -27.13
CA ARG A 30 33.38 -36.72 -26.57
C ARG A 30 31.97 -36.73 -25.98
N SER A 31 31.15 -37.68 -26.44
CA SER A 31 29.81 -37.97 -25.92
C SER A 31 29.90 -38.42 -24.47
N GLY A 32 29.98 -37.46 -23.54
CA GLY A 32 29.68 -37.67 -22.14
C GLY A 32 28.18 -37.56 -21.95
N SER A 33 27.56 -38.57 -21.37
CA SER A 33 26.18 -38.55 -20.90
C SER A 33 25.94 -37.29 -20.06
N VAL A 34 25.12 -36.36 -20.56
CA VAL A 34 24.61 -35.24 -19.77
C VAL A 34 23.76 -35.86 -18.66
N PRO A 35 24.09 -35.67 -17.37
CA PRO A 35 23.19 -36.10 -16.31
C PRO A 35 21.85 -35.41 -16.56
N ALA A 36 20.77 -36.19 -16.56
CA ALA A 36 19.42 -35.67 -16.70
C ALA A 36 19.28 -34.46 -15.78
N ALA A 37 19.09 -33.27 -16.37
CA ALA A 37 18.77 -32.09 -15.61
C ALA A 37 17.58 -32.47 -14.73
N CYS A 38 17.76 -32.43 -13.41
CA CYS A 38 16.67 -32.54 -12.47
C CYS A 38 15.57 -31.62 -12.99
N ALA A 39 14.42 -32.18 -13.38
CA ALA A 39 13.27 -31.39 -13.76
C ALA A 39 13.02 -30.45 -12.58
N ALA A 40 13.30 -29.15 -12.78
CA ALA A 40 13.01 -28.15 -11.78
C ALA A 40 11.51 -28.29 -11.52
N SER A 41 11.13 -28.71 -10.32
CA SER A 41 9.73 -28.77 -9.92
C SER A 41 9.14 -27.40 -10.23
N SER A 42 8.09 -27.35 -11.05
CA SER A 42 7.40 -26.09 -11.30
C SER A 42 7.09 -25.45 -9.95
N PRO A 43 7.33 -24.14 -9.77
CA PRO A 43 7.07 -23.49 -8.51
C PRO A 43 5.62 -23.78 -8.09
N PRO A 44 5.38 -24.05 -6.80
CA PRO A 44 4.06 -24.47 -6.35
C PRO A 44 3.03 -23.38 -6.69
N SER A 45 1.86 -23.81 -7.16
CA SER A 45 0.77 -22.89 -7.52
C SER A 45 0.13 -22.31 -6.27
N VAL A 46 -0.24 -21.04 -6.31
CA VAL A 46 -0.81 -20.28 -5.19
C VAL A 46 -1.96 -19.43 -5.69
N GLN A 47 -3.11 -19.48 -5.01
CA GLN A 47 -4.21 -18.55 -5.24
C GLN A 47 -3.89 -17.17 -4.64
N VAL A 48 -4.07 -16.11 -5.42
CA VAL A 48 -3.84 -14.73 -5.00
C VAL A 48 -4.98 -14.26 -4.09
N ARG A 49 -4.98 -14.77 -2.86
CA ARG A 49 -5.98 -14.54 -1.81
C ARG A 49 -5.29 -14.50 -0.45
N PHE A 50 -5.69 -13.58 0.43
CA PHE A 50 -5.15 -13.51 1.79
C PHE A 50 -5.95 -14.36 2.78
N LEU A 51 -5.28 -14.90 3.79
CA LEU A 51 -5.92 -15.39 5.00
C LEU A 51 -5.80 -14.30 6.09
N LEU A 52 -6.93 -13.77 6.54
CA LEU A 52 -7.01 -12.82 7.66
C LEU A 52 -7.48 -13.56 8.92
N VAL A 53 -6.58 -13.72 9.88
CA VAL A 53 -6.88 -14.36 11.17
C VAL A 53 -7.18 -13.29 12.21
N GLY A 54 -8.38 -13.30 12.76
CA GLY A 54 -8.79 -12.39 13.82
C GLY A 54 -10.30 -12.40 14.08
N ASP A 55 -10.68 -11.80 15.21
CA ASP A 55 -12.08 -11.69 15.62
C ASP A 55 -12.79 -10.59 14.83
N ALA A 56 -14.07 -10.79 14.51
CA ALA A 56 -14.82 -9.88 13.63
C ALA A 56 -14.93 -8.45 14.18
N ASP A 57 -14.94 -8.30 15.51
CA ASP A 57 -15.11 -7.02 16.19
C ASP A 57 -13.78 -6.27 16.42
N ASP A 58 -12.66 -6.85 16.02
CA ASP A 58 -11.34 -6.23 16.12
C ASP A 58 -11.19 -5.06 15.13
N PRO A 59 -10.88 -3.83 15.59
CA PRO A 59 -10.54 -2.72 14.71
C PRO A 59 -9.44 -3.03 13.70
N ALA A 60 -8.46 -3.87 14.06
CA ALA A 60 -7.38 -4.24 13.17
C ALA A 60 -7.87 -5.12 12.01
N VAL A 61 -8.77 -6.06 12.30
CA VAL A 61 -9.45 -6.86 11.28
C VAL A 61 -10.23 -5.95 10.33
N ARG A 62 -11.02 -5.00 10.86
CA ARG A 62 -11.75 -4.04 10.01
C ARG A 62 -10.82 -3.17 9.16
N GLY A 63 -9.67 -2.78 9.68
CA GLY A 63 -8.64 -2.04 8.94
C GLY A 63 -8.16 -2.82 7.73
N TRP A 64 -7.75 -4.08 7.94
CA TRP A 64 -7.28 -4.95 6.85
C TRP A 64 -8.38 -5.32 5.86
N GLN A 65 -9.62 -5.54 6.31
CA GLN A 65 -10.76 -5.74 5.40
C GLN A 65 -11.00 -4.54 4.49
N SER A 66 -10.89 -3.32 5.04
CA SER A 66 -11.00 -2.09 4.26
C SER A 66 -9.84 -1.94 3.28
N ALA A 67 -8.61 -2.25 3.70
CA ALA A 67 -7.45 -2.24 2.82
C ALA A 67 -7.62 -3.22 1.66
N PHE A 68 -8.05 -4.46 1.92
CA PHE A 68 -8.31 -5.44 0.88
C PHE A 68 -9.43 -4.99 -0.08
N ALA A 69 -10.48 -4.34 0.43
CA ALA A 69 -11.55 -3.81 -0.41
C ALA A 69 -11.06 -2.68 -1.32
N LEU A 70 -10.25 -1.75 -0.81
CA LEU A 70 -9.67 -0.64 -1.58
C LEU A 70 -8.69 -1.14 -2.65
N GLU A 71 -7.88 -2.15 -2.31
CA GLU A 71 -6.91 -2.74 -3.24
C GLU A 71 -7.51 -3.81 -4.17
N GLY A 72 -8.78 -4.15 -4.01
CA GLY A 72 -9.43 -5.22 -4.79
C GLY A 72 -8.84 -6.61 -4.56
N VAL A 73 -8.25 -6.85 -3.39
CA VAL A 73 -7.57 -8.12 -3.07
C VAL A 73 -8.52 -9.10 -2.38
N PRO A 74 -8.70 -10.33 -2.91
CA PRO A 74 -9.52 -11.34 -2.27
C PRO A 74 -8.95 -11.78 -0.91
N TYR A 75 -9.83 -12.08 0.05
CA TYR A 75 -9.41 -12.63 1.34
C TYR A 75 -10.41 -13.64 1.92
N GLU A 76 -9.98 -14.40 2.93
CA GLU A 76 -10.84 -15.17 3.83
C GLU A 76 -10.55 -14.74 5.26
N ARG A 77 -11.59 -14.37 6.03
CA ARG A 77 -11.44 -14.10 7.45
C ARG A 77 -11.82 -15.33 8.27
N VAL A 78 -10.95 -15.73 9.20
CA VAL A 78 -11.21 -16.80 10.16
C VAL A 78 -10.82 -16.38 11.58
N GLY A 79 -11.46 -16.96 12.59
CA GLY A 79 -10.94 -16.89 13.96
C GLY A 79 -9.85 -17.93 14.21
N ALA A 80 -9.05 -17.77 15.27
CA ALA A 80 -7.94 -18.68 15.57
C ALA A 80 -8.37 -20.15 15.70
N GLY A 81 -9.50 -20.42 16.38
CA GLY A 81 -10.00 -21.78 16.59
C GLY A 81 -10.42 -22.53 15.32
N ALA A 82 -10.54 -21.85 14.17
CA ALA A 82 -10.78 -22.50 12.88
C ALA A 82 -9.49 -23.02 12.22
N ILE A 83 -8.32 -22.48 12.60
CA ILE A 83 -7.02 -22.81 12.00
C ILE A 83 -6.78 -24.32 11.96
N PRO A 84 -7.02 -25.13 13.01
CA PRO A 84 -6.74 -26.57 12.95
C PRO A 84 -7.49 -27.33 11.83
N ARG A 85 -8.66 -26.82 11.40
CA ARG A 85 -9.53 -27.46 10.41
C ARG A 85 -9.52 -26.78 9.04
N LEU A 86 -8.90 -25.60 8.92
CA LEU A 86 -8.89 -24.81 7.70
C LEU A 86 -8.14 -25.54 6.57
N ARG A 87 -8.75 -25.68 5.38
CA ARG A 87 -8.03 -26.21 4.22
C ARG A 87 -7.06 -25.14 3.69
N LEU A 88 -5.76 -25.39 3.85
CA LEU A 88 -4.70 -24.48 3.38
C LEU A 88 -4.16 -24.88 2.00
N VAL A 89 -4.33 -26.15 1.62
CA VAL A 89 -3.88 -26.69 0.33
C VAL A 89 -5.05 -27.41 -0.30
N ALA A 90 -5.37 -27.05 -1.55
CA ALA A 90 -6.41 -27.68 -2.34
C ALA A 90 -5.99 -29.11 -2.76
N PRO A 91 -6.95 -29.97 -3.20
CA PRO A 91 -6.64 -31.36 -3.57
C PRO A 91 -5.62 -31.52 -4.71
N ASP A 92 -5.49 -30.52 -5.58
CA ASP A 92 -4.52 -30.46 -6.68
C ASP A 92 -3.11 -30.02 -6.22
N GLY A 93 -2.94 -29.68 -4.94
CA GLY A 93 -1.68 -29.22 -4.35
C GLY A 93 -1.50 -27.69 -4.37
N THR A 94 -2.44 -26.94 -4.92
CA THR A 94 -2.42 -25.47 -4.95
C THR A 94 -2.61 -24.89 -3.54
N ALA A 95 -1.80 -23.91 -3.17
CA ALA A 95 -1.97 -23.15 -1.93
C ALA A 95 -3.22 -22.26 -2.02
N GLU A 96 -4.10 -22.33 -1.01
CA GLU A 96 -5.37 -21.58 -0.99
C GLU A 96 -5.18 -20.09 -0.68
N PHE A 97 -4.02 -19.72 -0.10
CA PHE A 97 -3.70 -18.35 0.32
C PHE A 97 -2.27 -17.96 -0.03
N ALA A 98 -2.07 -16.77 -0.60
CA ALA A 98 -0.76 -16.24 -0.97
C ALA A 98 -0.03 -15.51 0.17
N ALA A 99 -0.75 -15.13 1.22
CA ALA A 99 -0.19 -14.46 2.38
C ALA A 99 -1.15 -14.55 3.57
N THR A 100 -0.62 -14.33 4.77
CA THR A 100 -1.39 -14.33 6.01
C THR A 100 -1.30 -12.98 6.71
N VAL A 101 -2.41 -12.55 7.31
CA VAL A 101 -2.46 -11.45 8.26
C VAL A 101 -2.98 -12.01 9.57
N VAL A 102 -2.26 -11.79 10.67
CA VAL A 102 -2.67 -12.19 12.01
C VAL A 102 -2.91 -10.93 12.83
N ALA A 103 -4.16 -10.69 13.21
CA ALA A 103 -4.55 -9.56 14.03
C ALA A 103 -4.31 -9.84 15.52
N ASN A 104 -4.14 -8.78 16.30
CA ASN A 104 -3.81 -8.86 17.72
C ASN A 104 -5.00 -9.23 18.63
N SER A 105 -6.23 -9.28 18.10
CA SER A 105 -7.38 -9.87 18.81
C SER A 105 -7.17 -11.34 19.17
N VAL A 106 -6.32 -12.06 18.42
CA VAL A 106 -6.07 -13.47 18.64
C VAL A 106 -4.65 -13.75 19.13
N THR A 107 -4.53 -14.67 20.09
CA THR A 107 -3.26 -15.30 20.43
C THR A 107 -3.26 -16.71 19.88
N LEU A 108 -2.41 -16.97 18.88
CA LEU A 108 -2.25 -18.31 18.33
C LEU A 108 -1.62 -19.23 19.36
N THR A 109 -2.20 -20.42 19.55
CA THR A 109 -1.51 -21.48 20.26
C THR A 109 -0.27 -21.92 19.47
N LYS A 110 0.71 -22.54 20.14
CA LYS A 110 1.91 -23.10 19.47
C LYS A 110 1.56 -24.03 18.31
N LYS A 111 0.46 -24.79 18.42
CA LYS A 111 0.03 -25.71 17.36
C LYS A 111 -0.56 -24.98 16.16
N GLU A 112 -1.36 -23.94 16.40
CA GLU A 112 -1.95 -23.12 15.33
C GLU A 112 -0.86 -22.32 14.59
N ASP A 113 0.06 -21.69 15.34
CA ASP A 113 1.18 -20.97 14.76
C ASP A 113 2.09 -21.91 13.93
N ALA A 114 2.47 -23.07 14.48
CA ALA A 114 3.28 -24.05 13.76
C ALA A 114 2.60 -24.56 12.48
N ARG A 115 1.26 -24.71 12.48
CA ARG A 115 0.50 -25.12 11.29
C ARG A 115 0.58 -24.04 10.19
N LEU A 116 0.36 -22.78 10.55
CA LEU A 116 0.49 -21.66 9.60
C LEU A 116 1.93 -21.52 9.10
N SER A 117 2.92 -21.60 9.99
CA SER A 117 4.33 -21.49 9.61
C SER A 117 4.79 -22.64 8.71
N THR A 118 4.34 -23.87 8.95
CA THR A 118 4.63 -25.00 8.04
C THR A 118 4.08 -24.75 6.64
N TYR A 119 2.87 -24.19 6.55
CA TYR A 119 2.26 -23.82 5.28
C TYR A 119 3.01 -22.68 4.60
N GLU A 120 3.31 -21.60 5.33
CA GLU A 120 4.05 -20.44 4.81
C GLU A 120 5.44 -20.83 4.31
N GLN A 121 6.16 -21.67 5.05
CA GLN A 121 7.48 -22.18 4.64
C GLN A 121 7.40 -23.01 3.36
N ARG A 122 6.41 -23.92 3.27
CA ARG A 122 6.24 -24.81 2.11
C ARG A 122 6.04 -24.03 0.80
N PHE A 123 5.36 -22.90 0.85
CA PHE A 123 5.02 -22.11 -0.33
C PHE A 123 5.79 -20.78 -0.43
N GLY A 124 6.73 -20.51 0.49
CA GLY A 124 7.52 -19.28 0.50
C GLY A 124 6.71 -18.01 0.75
N LEU A 125 5.64 -18.12 1.54
CA LEU A 125 4.68 -17.03 1.80
C LEU A 125 5.19 -16.10 2.90
N ARG A 126 4.58 -14.91 2.92
CA ARG A 126 4.88 -13.85 3.89
C ARG A 126 3.72 -13.65 4.85
N ARG A 127 4.03 -13.21 6.06
CA ARG A 127 3.05 -12.93 7.11
C ARG A 127 3.09 -11.46 7.52
N ILE A 128 1.93 -10.89 7.81
CA ILE A 128 1.80 -9.59 8.46
C ILE A 128 1.18 -9.81 9.85
N VAL A 129 1.77 -9.22 10.88
CA VAL A 129 1.24 -9.20 12.23
C VAL A 129 0.68 -7.80 12.49
N ALA A 130 -0.65 -7.70 12.46
CA ALA A 130 -1.37 -6.46 12.63
C ALA A 130 -1.46 -6.13 14.12
N ILE A 131 -0.64 -5.16 14.53
CA ILE A 131 -0.39 -4.72 15.92
C ILE A 131 0.34 -5.79 16.73
N ALA A 132 1.63 -5.95 16.48
CA ALA A 132 2.46 -6.89 17.22
C ALA A 132 2.44 -6.58 18.73
N THR A 133 2.14 -7.60 19.54
CA THR A 133 2.21 -7.58 21.02
C THR A 133 3.43 -8.33 21.54
N ALA A 134 4.02 -9.18 20.70
CA ALA A 134 5.25 -9.90 20.96
C ALA A 134 5.96 -10.18 19.63
N SER A 135 7.22 -10.60 19.71
CA SER A 135 7.99 -11.16 18.61
C SER A 135 8.80 -12.34 19.12
N SER A 136 9.01 -13.34 18.26
CA SER A 136 9.93 -14.45 18.51
C SER A 136 11.38 -14.14 18.11
N GLY A 137 11.62 -12.93 17.59
CA GLY A 137 12.86 -12.54 16.93
C GLY A 137 13.65 -11.43 17.63
N PRO A 138 14.51 -10.73 16.88
CA PRO A 138 15.33 -9.63 17.41
C PRO A 138 14.52 -8.35 17.66
N VAL A 139 13.20 -8.38 17.54
CA VAL A 139 12.33 -7.20 17.69
C VAL A 139 11.78 -7.15 19.10
N HIS A 140 12.20 -6.16 19.89
CA HIS A 140 11.61 -5.92 21.19
C HIS A 140 10.34 -5.08 21.05
N VAL A 141 9.21 -5.67 21.40
CA VAL A 141 7.89 -5.04 21.42
C VAL A 141 7.58 -4.60 22.86
N PRO A 142 7.39 -3.29 23.13
CA PRO A 142 6.95 -2.81 24.44
C PRO A 142 5.62 -3.45 24.87
N VAL A 143 5.45 -3.70 26.18
CA VAL A 143 4.18 -4.20 26.73
C VAL A 143 3.08 -3.14 26.55
N ASP A 144 3.38 -1.91 26.98
CA ASP A 144 2.43 -0.81 26.99
C ASP A 144 2.37 -0.07 25.66
N GLU A 145 1.17 0.37 25.31
CA GLU A 145 0.97 1.31 24.21
C GLU A 145 1.24 2.74 24.65
N THR A 146 1.78 3.55 23.74
CA THR A 146 1.94 5.00 23.91
C THR A 146 1.05 5.76 22.94
N PRO A 147 0.51 6.94 23.32
CA PRO A 147 -0.14 7.83 22.38
C PRO A 147 0.81 8.27 21.26
N LEU A 148 0.33 8.21 20.02
CA LEU A 148 1.09 8.61 18.82
C LEU A 148 0.38 9.67 17.97
N SER A 149 -0.81 10.15 18.38
CA SER A 149 -1.56 11.18 17.65
C SER A 149 -0.72 12.46 17.45
N GLY A 150 -0.78 13.04 16.25
CA GLY A 150 -0.04 14.24 15.88
C GLY A 150 1.46 14.01 15.64
N ARG A 151 1.93 12.76 15.76
CA ARG A 151 3.33 12.42 15.51
C ARG A 151 3.53 12.07 14.03
N THR A 152 4.74 12.25 13.54
CA THR A 152 5.09 11.92 12.14
C THR A 152 6.24 10.93 12.13
N GLY A 153 5.96 9.70 11.70
CA GLY A 153 6.99 8.72 11.36
C GLY A 153 7.68 9.09 10.05
N GLN A 154 8.81 8.46 9.79
CA GLN A 154 9.59 8.67 8.57
C GLN A 154 9.90 7.33 7.92
N LEU A 155 9.68 7.23 6.61
CA LEU A 155 10.19 6.10 5.84
C LEU A 155 11.71 6.10 5.91
N THR A 156 12.27 4.96 6.29
CA THR A 156 13.70 4.69 6.19
C THR A 156 14.09 4.50 4.72
N ALA A 157 15.38 4.27 4.43
CA ALA A 157 15.80 3.89 3.09
C ALA A 157 15.10 2.63 2.57
N ALA A 158 14.95 1.61 3.43
CA ALA A 158 14.20 0.40 3.11
C ALA A 158 12.69 0.68 2.94
N GLY A 159 12.13 1.52 3.80
CA GLY A 159 10.74 1.98 3.68
C GLY A 159 10.47 2.67 2.35
N LYS A 160 11.34 3.57 1.89
CA LYS A 160 11.20 4.26 0.60
C LYS A 160 11.30 3.32 -0.59
N ALA A 161 12.11 2.27 -0.48
CA ALA A 161 12.18 1.25 -1.52
C ALA A 161 10.86 0.46 -1.62
N LEU A 162 10.23 0.16 -0.48
CA LEU A 162 8.96 -0.58 -0.45
C LEU A 162 7.74 0.29 -0.80
N PHE A 163 7.71 1.51 -0.29
CA PHE A 163 6.63 2.48 -0.44
C PHE A 163 7.04 3.59 -1.41
N ALA A 164 7.47 3.23 -2.62
CA ALA A 164 8.02 4.18 -3.60
C ALA A 164 7.03 5.29 -4.01
N TYR A 165 5.73 5.09 -3.77
CA TYR A 165 4.68 6.08 -3.99
C TYR A 165 4.57 7.14 -2.87
N LEU A 166 5.28 6.97 -1.75
CA LEU A 166 5.28 7.89 -0.63
C LEU A 166 6.58 8.70 -0.57
N ARG A 167 6.46 10.00 -0.24
CA ARG A 167 7.62 10.90 -0.11
C ARG A 167 8.47 10.65 1.14
N GLY A 168 7.90 10.04 2.19
CA GLY A 168 8.64 9.70 3.41
C GLY A 168 7.92 10.01 4.72
N PRO A 169 7.33 11.20 4.90
CA PRO A 169 6.55 11.47 6.10
C PRO A 169 5.33 10.56 6.18
N VAL A 170 5.14 9.91 7.33
CA VAL A 170 3.98 9.07 7.64
C VAL A 170 3.29 9.68 8.85
N PRO A 171 2.28 10.56 8.65
CA PRO A 171 1.53 11.15 9.76
C PRO A 171 0.77 10.05 10.51
N ILE A 172 0.81 10.11 11.83
CA ILE A 172 0.05 9.26 12.73
C ILE A 172 -0.97 10.15 13.44
N ASP A 173 -2.25 9.86 13.23
CA ASP A 173 -3.34 10.62 13.83
C ASP A 173 -4.41 9.68 14.39
N GLY A 174 -4.94 9.99 15.58
CA GLY A 174 -5.96 9.19 16.24
C GLY A 174 -5.51 7.81 16.73
N ALA A 175 -4.20 7.55 16.88
CA ALA A 175 -3.68 6.23 17.21
C ALA A 175 -2.75 6.19 18.43
N THR A 176 -2.73 5.03 19.08
CA THR A 176 -1.66 4.57 19.97
C THR A 176 -0.81 3.52 19.27
N GLY A 177 0.33 3.15 19.86
CA GLY A 177 1.17 2.08 19.33
C GLY A 177 2.24 1.62 20.30
N ARG A 178 3.03 0.64 19.87
CA ARG A 178 4.18 0.06 20.56
C ARG A 178 5.44 0.26 19.70
N PRO A 179 6.05 1.47 19.67
CA PRO A 179 7.27 1.70 18.91
C PRO A 179 8.38 0.71 19.33
N GLN A 180 8.88 -0.06 18.37
CA GLN A 180 9.71 -1.24 18.60
C GLN A 180 11.19 -0.89 18.61
N THR A 181 11.96 -1.59 19.45
CA THR A 181 13.43 -1.54 19.40
C THR A 181 13.94 -2.73 18.60
N LEU A 182 14.84 -2.48 17.65
CA LEU A 182 15.32 -3.49 16.73
C LEU A 182 16.70 -4.02 17.13
N GLY A 183 16.84 -5.33 17.18
CA GLY A 183 18.12 -6.02 17.21
C GLY A 183 18.62 -6.39 15.81
N PRO A 184 19.78 -7.06 15.72
CA PRO A 184 20.40 -7.44 14.44
C PRO A 184 19.46 -8.25 13.54
N GLY A 185 19.44 -7.92 12.24
CA GLY A 185 18.64 -8.64 11.23
C GLY A 185 17.19 -8.18 11.08
N ALA A 186 16.70 -7.28 11.94
CA ALA A 186 15.44 -6.57 11.71
C ALA A 186 15.68 -5.23 11.02
N THR A 187 14.75 -4.84 10.15
CA THR A 187 14.80 -3.60 9.38
C THR A 187 13.57 -2.76 9.68
N SER A 188 13.79 -1.51 10.11
CA SER A 188 12.70 -0.55 10.24
C SER A 188 12.33 -0.04 8.86
N LEU A 189 11.04 -0.08 8.52
CA LEU A 189 10.48 0.54 7.31
C LEU A 189 9.92 1.93 7.61
N VAL A 190 9.30 2.08 8.78
CA VAL A 190 8.84 3.37 9.31
C VAL A 190 9.48 3.59 10.66
N SER A 191 10.24 4.67 10.82
CA SER A 191 10.89 5.03 12.07
C SER A 191 10.23 6.25 12.73
N LEU A 192 10.18 6.24 14.06
CA LEU A 192 9.72 7.34 14.90
C LEU A 192 10.65 7.43 16.12
N ASP A 193 11.38 8.54 16.26
CA ASP A 193 12.40 8.77 17.30
C ASP A 193 13.40 7.61 17.48
N GLY A 194 13.90 7.05 16.38
CA GLY A 194 14.85 5.93 16.41
C GLY A 194 14.25 4.58 16.80
N LYS A 195 12.93 4.51 17.03
CA LYS A 195 12.15 3.26 17.17
C LYS A 195 11.42 2.95 15.87
N SER A 196 10.96 1.72 15.72
CA SER A 196 10.26 1.26 14.52
C SER A 196 8.74 1.17 14.74
N LEU A 197 7.95 1.72 13.82
CA LEU A 197 6.49 1.56 13.76
C LEU A 197 6.05 0.48 12.76
N LEU A 198 6.91 0.15 11.80
CA LEU A 198 6.71 -0.96 10.88
C LEU A 198 8.05 -1.62 10.66
N THR A 199 8.13 -2.91 10.97
CA THR A 199 9.39 -3.65 10.98
C THR A 199 9.29 -4.85 10.06
N GLU A 200 10.25 -4.99 9.17
CA GLU A 200 10.47 -6.20 8.41
C GLU A 200 11.54 -7.04 9.10
N TRP A 201 11.31 -8.33 9.22
CA TRP A 201 12.36 -9.27 9.63
C TRP A 201 12.11 -10.66 9.06
N ARG A 202 13.15 -11.49 9.07
CA ARG A 202 13.07 -12.88 8.65
C ARG A 202 13.27 -13.80 9.85
N ARG A 203 12.29 -14.67 10.08
CA ARG A 203 12.37 -15.70 11.12
C ARG A 203 13.45 -16.71 10.83
N THR A 204 13.89 -17.40 11.89
CA THR A 204 14.86 -18.50 11.80
C THR A 204 14.35 -19.67 10.95
N ASP A 205 13.02 -19.83 10.84
CA ASP A 205 12.37 -20.81 9.99
C ASP A 205 12.17 -20.33 8.54
N GLY A 206 12.65 -19.13 8.21
CA GLY A 206 12.66 -18.58 6.86
C GLY A 206 11.43 -17.78 6.46
N VAL A 207 10.37 -17.75 7.28
CA VAL A 207 9.19 -16.91 7.03
C VAL A 207 9.56 -15.43 7.22
N GLU A 208 9.23 -14.61 6.24
CA GLU A 208 9.38 -13.16 6.33
C GLU A 208 8.12 -12.56 6.97
N GLU A 209 8.32 -11.66 7.93
CA GLU A 209 7.24 -11.02 8.69
C GLU A 209 7.31 -9.50 8.61
N LEU A 210 6.15 -8.86 8.45
CA LEU A 210 5.94 -7.46 8.81
C LEU A 210 5.26 -7.37 10.17
N LEU A 211 5.91 -6.69 11.11
CA LEU A 211 5.36 -6.40 12.43
C LEU A 211 4.93 -4.95 12.49
N MET A 212 3.63 -4.72 12.71
CA MET A 212 3.10 -3.38 12.88
C MET A 212 3.18 -2.97 14.35
N GLY A 213 3.85 -1.85 14.63
CA GLY A 213 3.96 -1.23 15.95
C GLY A 213 2.98 -0.09 16.18
N VAL A 214 2.01 0.13 15.29
CA VAL A 214 0.98 1.16 15.41
C VAL A 214 -0.39 0.53 15.18
N ARG A 215 -1.43 1.05 15.84
CA ARG A 215 -2.81 0.57 15.65
C ARG A 215 -3.25 0.70 14.20
N THR A 216 -4.12 -0.21 13.79
CA THR A 216 -4.74 -0.22 12.45
C THR A 216 -6.26 -0.10 12.59
N SER A 217 -6.87 0.59 11.63
CA SER A 217 -8.31 0.84 11.56
C SER A 217 -8.58 1.54 10.22
N PRO A 218 -9.78 1.38 9.62
CA PRO A 218 -10.13 2.05 8.36
C PRO A 218 -10.13 3.59 8.44
N HIS A 219 -10.09 4.15 9.64
CA HIS A 219 -10.11 5.60 9.87
C HIS A 219 -8.72 6.22 10.09
N LEU A 220 -7.65 5.41 10.06
CA LEU A 220 -6.30 5.88 10.37
C LEU A 220 -5.52 6.16 9.08
N VAL A 221 -5.01 7.39 8.95
CA VAL A 221 -4.32 7.82 7.72
C VAL A 221 -3.08 6.99 7.41
N HIS A 222 -2.29 6.60 8.41
CA HIS A 222 -1.10 5.78 8.16
C HIS A 222 -1.43 4.37 7.68
N GLU A 223 -2.62 3.83 8.01
CA GLU A 223 -3.09 2.56 7.47
C GLU A 223 -3.34 2.71 5.97
N LEU A 224 -4.08 3.76 5.56
CA LEU A 224 -4.35 4.05 4.15
C LEU A 224 -3.08 4.27 3.34
N LEU A 225 -2.07 4.91 3.92
CA LEU A 225 -0.79 5.16 3.26
C LEU A 225 0.05 3.87 3.12
N LEU A 226 0.09 3.01 4.13
CA LEU A 226 1.02 1.88 4.17
C LEU A 226 0.42 0.59 3.62
N ALA A 227 -0.89 0.38 3.73
CA ALA A 227 -1.53 -0.88 3.35
C ALA A 227 -1.27 -1.32 1.89
N PRO A 228 -1.31 -0.45 0.86
CA PRO A 228 -1.03 -0.87 -0.52
C PRO A 228 0.36 -1.50 -0.65
N GLY A 229 1.39 -0.86 -0.09
CA GLY A 229 2.76 -1.37 -0.11
C GLY A 229 2.96 -2.61 0.76
N MET A 230 2.25 -2.75 1.88
CA MET A 230 2.30 -3.97 2.70
C MET A 230 1.64 -5.17 2.00
N ILE A 231 0.55 -4.94 1.27
CA ILE A 231 -0.12 -5.95 0.44
C ILE A 231 0.81 -6.36 -0.71
N ALA A 232 1.38 -5.40 -1.42
CA ALA A 232 2.35 -5.65 -2.47
C ALA A 232 3.59 -6.39 -1.94
N TRP A 233 4.09 -6.02 -0.77
CA TRP A 233 5.16 -6.75 -0.09
C TRP A 233 4.78 -8.21 0.13
N ALA A 234 3.62 -8.47 0.72
CA ALA A 234 3.19 -9.82 1.07
C ALA A 234 3.01 -10.70 -0.18
N LEU A 235 2.52 -10.12 -1.29
CA LEU A 235 2.37 -10.78 -2.58
C LEU A 235 3.62 -10.74 -3.47
N ARG A 236 4.76 -10.23 -2.97
CA ARG A 236 6.01 -10.05 -3.74
C ARG A 236 5.80 -9.26 -5.05
N GLY A 237 4.92 -8.27 -5.02
CA GLY A 237 4.55 -7.43 -6.15
C GLY A 237 3.46 -7.99 -7.07
N ALA A 238 3.00 -9.24 -6.85
CA ALA A 238 1.94 -9.86 -7.64
C ALA A 238 0.54 -9.43 -7.16
N VAL A 239 0.24 -8.13 -7.22
CA VAL A 239 -1.07 -7.59 -6.85
C VAL A 239 -2.02 -7.70 -8.05
N PRO A 240 -3.24 -8.23 -7.89
CA PRO A 240 -4.23 -8.24 -8.96
C PRO A 240 -4.78 -6.81 -9.14
N GLY A 241 -4.42 -6.15 -10.23
CA GLY A 241 -4.96 -4.83 -10.61
C GLY A 241 -3.92 -3.72 -10.63
N SER A 242 -4.40 -2.48 -10.76
CA SER A 242 -3.59 -1.26 -10.74
C SER A 242 -4.04 -0.38 -9.58
N TRP A 243 -3.10 0.03 -8.73
CA TRP A 243 -3.35 1.04 -7.72
C TRP A 243 -3.00 2.42 -8.26
N GLN A 244 -3.94 3.36 -8.19
CA GLN A 244 -3.72 4.74 -8.58
C GLN A 244 -4.50 5.67 -7.66
N PRO A 245 -3.83 6.57 -6.92
CA PRO A 245 -4.53 7.62 -6.19
C PRO A 245 -5.03 8.66 -7.20
N TYR A 246 -6.31 9.01 -7.09
CA TYR A 246 -6.90 10.12 -7.83
C TYR A 246 -7.14 11.27 -6.86
N PHE A 247 -6.81 12.48 -7.29
CA PHE A 247 -7.19 13.70 -6.60
C PHE A 247 -7.96 14.54 -7.61
N ASP A 248 -9.26 14.64 -7.37
CA ASP A 248 -10.21 15.37 -8.21
C ASP A 248 -10.88 16.45 -7.35
N VAL A 249 -11.10 17.62 -7.93
CA VAL A 249 -11.67 18.78 -7.22
C VAL A 249 -12.80 19.33 -8.07
N GLU A 250 -14.02 18.97 -7.72
CA GLU A 250 -15.20 19.53 -8.36
C GLU A 250 -15.55 20.90 -7.77
N VAL A 251 -15.67 21.91 -8.63
CA VAL A 251 -16.12 23.25 -8.26
C VAL A 251 -17.54 23.45 -8.77
N ASP A 252 -18.51 23.35 -7.85
CA ASP A 252 -19.92 23.55 -8.14
C ASP A 252 -20.29 25.04 -8.26
N ASP A 253 -21.51 25.30 -8.76
CA ASP A 253 -22.09 26.64 -8.90
C ASP A 253 -21.32 27.63 -9.80
N ILE A 254 -20.55 27.11 -10.77
CA ILE A 254 -19.85 27.95 -11.76
C ILE A 254 -20.84 28.90 -12.45
N LEU A 255 -20.53 30.20 -12.44
CA LEU A 255 -21.36 31.31 -12.94
C LEU A 255 -22.65 31.60 -12.14
N LEU A 256 -23.01 30.82 -11.13
CA LEU A 256 -24.15 31.12 -10.28
C LEU A 256 -23.73 32.05 -9.11
N PRO A 257 -24.63 32.93 -8.63
CA PRO A 257 -24.44 33.56 -7.34
C PRO A 257 -24.81 32.57 -6.23
N SER A 258 -23.96 32.43 -5.21
CA SER A 258 -24.22 31.60 -4.03
C SER A 258 -24.48 32.49 -2.81
N PHE A 259 -25.43 32.10 -1.97
CA PHE A 259 -25.69 32.81 -0.72
C PHE A 259 -24.57 32.55 0.29
N THR A 260 -24.07 33.60 0.91
CA THR A 260 -23.05 33.49 1.96
C THR A 260 -23.67 33.01 3.27
N TRP A 261 -22.86 32.31 4.07
CA TRP A 261 -23.21 31.95 5.43
C TRP A 261 -23.08 33.17 6.34
N ILE A 262 -24.15 33.48 7.07
CA ILE A 262 -24.20 34.59 8.03
C ILE A 262 -23.96 34.01 9.43
N GLU A 263 -22.74 34.17 9.93
CA GLU A 263 -22.30 33.55 11.19
C GLU A 263 -23.10 34.03 12.42
N ALA A 264 -23.50 35.31 12.45
CA ALA A 264 -24.26 35.89 13.55
C ALA A 264 -25.66 35.27 13.70
N THR A 265 -26.29 34.87 12.60
CA THR A 265 -27.65 34.30 12.59
C THR A 265 -27.67 32.79 12.33
N LYS A 266 -26.49 32.17 12.13
CA LYS A 266 -26.33 30.75 11.82
C LYS A 266 -27.25 30.30 10.67
N SER A 267 -27.32 31.12 9.62
CA SER A 267 -28.20 30.88 8.48
C SER A 267 -27.56 31.35 7.18
N SER A 268 -27.99 30.77 6.05
CA SER A 268 -27.71 31.35 4.74
C SER A 268 -28.63 32.56 4.50
N GLY A 269 -28.20 33.50 3.65
CA GLY A 269 -29.04 34.64 3.24
C GLY A 269 -30.42 34.24 2.69
N TYR A 270 -30.57 33.01 2.21
CA TYR A 270 -31.85 32.43 1.80
C TYR A 270 -32.79 32.09 2.98
N ALA A 271 -32.24 31.54 4.07
CA ALA A 271 -33.02 31.05 5.21
C ALA A 271 -33.35 32.12 6.26
N SER A 272 -32.69 33.28 6.22
CA SER A 272 -32.88 34.36 7.21
C SER A 272 -34.15 35.20 6.98
N GLY A 273 -34.93 34.95 5.92
CA GLY A 273 -36.09 35.79 5.57
C GLY A 273 -35.70 37.19 5.08
N VAL A 274 -34.40 37.48 4.94
CA VAL A 274 -33.83 38.75 4.45
C VAL A 274 -33.79 38.72 2.91
N LEU A 275 -34.86 38.25 2.26
CA LEU A 275 -35.02 38.40 0.82
C LEU A 275 -35.67 39.75 0.53
N ASN A 276 -34.93 40.84 0.82
CA ASN A 276 -35.23 42.11 0.20
C ASN A 276 -34.46 42.18 -1.13
N PRO A 277 -35.13 42.27 -2.29
CA PRO A 277 -34.46 42.36 -3.59
C PRO A 277 -33.39 43.46 -3.69
N THR A 278 -33.52 44.54 -2.90
CA THR A 278 -32.51 45.61 -2.87
C THR A 278 -31.27 45.29 -2.05
N THR A 279 -31.29 44.29 -1.16
CA THR A 279 -30.14 43.86 -0.35
C THR A 279 -29.60 42.48 -0.73
N LEU A 280 -30.17 41.82 -1.75
CA LEU A 280 -29.72 40.49 -2.21
C LEU A 280 -28.22 40.46 -2.54
N GLY A 281 -27.70 41.53 -3.14
CA GLY A 281 -26.26 41.64 -3.47
C GLY A 281 -25.33 41.66 -2.25
N GLU A 282 -25.84 41.98 -1.06
CA GLU A 282 -25.05 42.04 0.18
C GLU A 282 -24.77 40.63 0.75
N PHE A 283 -25.58 39.64 0.36
CA PHE A 283 -25.53 38.26 0.88
C PHE A 283 -25.25 37.22 -0.20
N THR A 284 -24.93 37.64 -1.42
CA THR A 284 -24.54 36.75 -2.51
C THR A 284 -23.11 37.00 -2.91
N VAL A 285 -22.34 35.93 -3.09
CA VAL A 285 -21.04 35.97 -3.74
C VAL A 285 -21.15 35.34 -5.12
N ARG A 286 -20.50 35.95 -6.11
CA ARG A 286 -20.38 35.41 -7.46
C ARG A 286 -18.94 35.61 -7.91
N MET A 287 -18.36 34.58 -8.51
CA MET A 287 -17.04 34.70 -9.11
C MET A 287 -16.99 35.84 -10.14
N THR A 288 -15.88 36.55 -10.13
CA THR A 288 -15.57 37.61 -11.09
C THR A 288 -14.48 37.13 -12.06
N PRO A 289 -14.27 37.85 -13.18
CA PRO A 289 -13.11 37.59 -14.04
C PRO A 289 -11.76 37.67 -13.31
N ALA A 290 -11.66 38.49 -12.26
CA ALA A 290 -10.44 38.60 -11.45
C ALA A 290 -10.18 37.34 -10.62
N ASP A 291 -11.23 36.72 -10.06
CA ASP A 291 -11.12 35.47 -9.30
C ASP A 291 -10.67 34.32 -10.19
N LEU A 292 -11.23 34.21 -11.40
CA LEU A 292 -10.81 33.22 -12.40
C LEU A 292 -9.36 33.44 -12.84
N ALA A 293 -8.94 34.70 -13.04
CA ALA A 293 -7.55 35.01 -13.35
C ALA A 293 -6.59 34.63 -12.20
N ALA A 294 -7.01 34.83 -10.95
CA ALA A 294 -6.25 34.46 -9.78
C ALA A 294 -6.12 32.94 -9.63
N ALA A 295 -7.22 32.19 -9.81
CA ALA A 295 -7.24 30.74 -9.81
C ALA A 295 -6.32 30.17 -10.91
N ALA A 296 -6.48 30.63 -12.15
CA ALA A 296 -5.63 30.19 -13.28
C ALA A 296 -4.15 30.54 -13.06
N ALA A 297 -3.84 31.67 -12.42
CA ALA A 297 -2.46 32.01 -12.07
C ALA A 297 -1.91 31.11 -10.96
N TRP A 298 -2.74 30.71 -10.00
CA TRP A 298 -2.37 29.78 -8.94
C TRP A 298 -2.12 28.37 -9.49
N GLU A 299 -3.02 27.86 -10.32
CA GLU A 299 -2.90 26.57 -11.01
C GLU A 299 -1.56 26.43 -11.75
N ARG A 300 -1.21 27.45 -12.55
CA ARG A 300 0.08 27.50 -13.27
C ARG A 300 1.28 27.49 -12.33
N ARG A 301 1.20 28.15 -11.17
CA ARG A 301 2.29 28.17 -10.16
C ARG A 301 2.41 26.85 -9.43
N GLN A 302 1.32 26.14 -9.19
CA GLN A 302 1.31 24.86 -8.48
C GLN A 302 1.48 23.65 -9.40
N HIS A 303 1.50 23.86 -10.72
CA HIS A 303 1.46 22.78 -11.72
C HIS A 303 0.26 21.83 -11.48
N PHE A 304 -0.89 22.44 -11.21
CA PHE A 304 -2.14 21.77 -10.89
C PHE A 304 -3.26 22.32 -11.78
N THR A 305 -4.25 21.50 -12.09
CA THR A 305 -5.45 21.90 -12.84
C THR A 305 -6.65 21.41 -12.05
N LEU A 306 -7.53 22.35 -11.69
CA LEU A 306 -8.84 22.08 -11.11
C LEU A 306 -9.78 21.52 -12.18
#